data_AF-X0QCI1-F1
#
_entry.id   AF-X0QCI1-F1
#
_cell.length_a   1.000
_cell.length_b   1.000
_cell.length_c   1.000
_cell.angle_alpha   90.00
_cell.angle_beta   90.00
_cell.angle_gamma   90.00
#
_symmetry.space_group_name_H-M   'P 1'
#
loop_
_entity.id
_entity.type
_entity.pdbx_description
1 polymer ?
#
loop_
_entity_poly.entity_id
_entity_poly.type
_entity_poly.pdbx_seq_one_letter_code
_entity_poly.pdbx_strand_id
1 'polypeptide(L)'
;MITKVNPDSVEIKDQDPIATNTLIWTAGVKTNHIADSFGIETGRGGRLVTNQYLQAKGYEDKSIYVAGDDANATEEGAERAVPQTAQEAENEAIVVSTNMAADIEGSQNYMPFKDKNMGFTVSFGAYYGIAQVFGGKRVRGWIATIMKHFTNIMYFMRIHSGYFMFKYILEEFFRVKNGRTVFGYNTSKRSNVLWSVPLRLFFGLALFLDGMANINNYVSFLVTDHPGLGIVEVILGGLIFFGLFTWLANLAVICLFFFGMLTWTTTWTLFVAIALMNGAGRSFGLDYWFVPWLQRTWGKARYGVPQSIYKK
;
A
#
# COMPACT_ATOMS: atom_id res chain seq x y z
N MET A 1 13.47 -31.75 4.43
CA MET A 1 12.83 -31.80 3.08
C MET A 1 11.57 -32.64 3.22
N ILE A 2 10.45 -32.26 2.61
CA ILE A 2 9.23 -33.08 2.65
C ILE A 2 9.46 -34.32 1.78
N THR A 3 9.22 -35.51 2.33
CA THR A 3 9.44 -36.79 1.64
C THR A 3 8.14 -37.42 1.17
N LYS A 4 7.05 -37.27 1.94
CA LYS A 4 5.74 -37.84 1.61
C LYS A 4 4.62 -37.02 2.23
N VAL A 5 3.48 -37.00 1.55
CA VAL A 5 2.23 -36.38 2.04
C VAL A 5 1.20 -37.49 2.17
N ASN A 6 0.69 -37.70 3.39
CA ASN A 6 -0.38 -38.64 3.70
C ASN A 6 -1.71 -37.86 3.92
N PRO A 7 -2.88 -38.53 4.02
CA PRO A 7 -4.17 -37.86 4.20
C PRO A 7 -4.27 -36.96 5.45
N ASP A 8 -3.55 -37.31 6.51
CA ASP A 8 -3.62 -36.69 7.84
C ASP A 8 -2.24 -36.27 8.39
N SER A 9 -1.17 -36.46 7.62
CA SER A 9 0.20 -36.14 8.06
C SER A 9 1.15 -35.83 6.91
N VAL A 10 2.23 -35.14 7.22
CA VAL A 10 3.34 -34.87 6.29
C VAL A 10 4.63 -35.40 6.89
N GLU A 11 5.33 -36.22 6.12
CA GLU A 11 6.64 -36.78 6.49
C GLU A 11 7.75 -35.81 6.05
N ILE A 12 8.65 -35.52 7.00
CA ILE A 12 9.79 -34.67 6.77
C ILE A 12 11.04 -35.53 6.99
N LYS A 13 11.98 -35.44 6.05
CA LYS A 13 13.26 -36.13 6.15
C LYS A 13 13.92 -35.83 7.51
N ASP A 14 14.32 -36.89 8.20
CA ASP A 14 15.05 -36.85 9.47
C ASP A 14 14.28 -36.17 10.62
N GLN A 15 12.93 -36.12 10.55
CA GLN A 15 12.06 -35.56 11.59
C GLN A 15 10.78 -36.38 11.76
N ASP A 16 10.10 -36.20 12.88
CA ASP A 16 8.81 -36.84 13.12
C ASP A 16 7.72 -36.32 12.14
N PRO A 17 6.77 -37.16 11.72
CA PRO A 17 5.66 -36.74 10.90
C PRO A 17 4.84 -35.65 11.59
N ILE A 18 4.46 -34.61 10.84
CA ILE A 18 3.60 -33.54 11.34
C ILE A 18 2.16 -33.87 10.98
N ALA A 19 1.32 -34.12 11.99
CA ALA A 19 -0.12 -34.29 11.79
C ALA A 19 -0.75 -32.98 11.30
N THR A 20 -1.51 -33.03 10.21
CA THR A 20 -2.21 -31.86 9.65
C THR A 20 -3.43 -32.27 8.84
N ASN A 21 -4.50 -31.49 8.93
CA ASN A 21 -5.67 -31.61 8.05
C ASN A 21 -5.60 -30.64 6.87
N THR A 22 -4.62 -29.74 6.84
CA THR A 22 -4.49 -28.73 5.77
C THR A 22 -3.02 -28.55 5.43
N LEU A 23 -2.66 -28.94 4.21
CA LEU A 23 -1.35 -28.70 3.63
C LEU A 23 -1.47 -27.65 2.53
N ILE A 24 -0.64 -26.61 2.60
CA ILE A 24 -0.52 -25.60 1.56
C ILE A 24 0.87 -25.75 0.94
N TRP A 25 0.93 -26.20 -0.32
CA TRP A 25 2.19 -26.38 -1.05
C TRP A 25 2.56 -25.12 -1.83
N THR A 26 3.68 -24.51 -1.46
CA THR A 26 4.24 -23.32 -2.14
C THR A 26 5.68 -23.53 -2.63
N ALA A 27 6.18 -24.78 -2.56
CA ALA A 27 7.56 -25.11 -2.84
C ALA A 27 7.76 -25.48 -4.33
N GLY A 28 8.16 -24.48 -5.12
CA GLY A 28 8.56 -24.66 -6.51
C GLY A 28 7.40 -24.69 -7.50
N VAL A 29 7.68 -24.22 -8.71
CA VAL A 29 6.77 -24.23 -9.85
C VAL A 29 7.44 -24.98 -11.00
N LYS A 30 6.63 -25.50 -11.93
CA LYS A 30 7.09 -26.15 -13.16
C LYS A 30 6.29 -25.59 -14.33
N THR A 31 6.91 -25.63 -15.49
CA THR A 31 6.28 -25.33 -16.78
C THR A 31 5.12 -26.30 -17.04
N ASN A 32 4.13 -25.84 -17.80
CA ASN A 32 2.97 -26.65 -18.16
C ASN A 32 3.40 -27.86 -19.02
N HIS A 33 2.86 -29.05 -18.72
CA HIS A 33 3.13 -30.30 -19.43
C HIS A 33 2.85 -30.26 -20.94
N ILE A 34 1.99 -29.34 -21.41
CA ILE A 34 1.77 -29.14 -22.84
C ILE A 34 3.08 -28.76 -23.55
N ALA A 35 3.98 -28.04 -22.88
CA ALA A 35 5.26 -27.63 -23.45
C ALA A 35 6.15 -28.83 -23.84
N ASP A 36 6.02 -29.96 -23.15
CA ASP A 36 6.76 -31.19 -23.46
C ASP A 36 6.43 -31.72 -24.87
N SER A 37 5.24 -31.41 -25.38
CA SER A 37 4.78 -31.85 -26.71
C SER A 37 5.35 -31.03 -27.88
N PHE A 38 5.99 -29.88 -27.59
CA PHE A 38 6.48 -28.98 -28.65
C PHE A 38 7.81 -29.40 -29.27
N GLY A 39 8.49 -30.40 -28.69
CA GLY A 39 9.78 -30.89 -29.20
C GLY A 39 10.96 -29.93 -29.01
N ILE A 40 10.76 -28.84 -28.25
CA ILE A 40 11.80 -27.87 -27.90
C ILE A 40 12.64 -28.43 -26.75
N GLU A 41 13.95 -28.19 -26.78
CA GLU A 41 14.86 -28.58 -25.70
C GLU A 41 14.39 -27.97 -24.36
N THR A 42 14.30 -28.79 -23.31
CA THR A 42 13.87 -28.35 -21.98
C THR A 42 15.02 -28.36 -20.98
N GLY A 43 15.05 -27.32 -20.15
CA GLY A 43 15.95 -27.19 -19.02
C GLY A 43 15.31 -27.59 -17.70
N ARG A 44 15.87 -27.08 -16.60
CA ARG A 44 15.40 -27.38 -15.25
C ARG A 44 13.94 -26.97 -15.07
N GLY A 45 13.10 -27.91 -14.62
CA GLY A 45 11.69 -27.65 -14.33
C GLY A 45 10.76 -27.66 -15.56
N GLY A 46 11.25 -28.14 -16.72
CA GLY A 46 10.47 -28.20 -17.96
C GLY A 46 10.51 -26.90 -18.78
N ARG A 47 11.32 -25.93 -18.36
CA ARG A 47 11.44 -24.61 -19.01
C ARG A 47 12.08 -24.76 -20.38
N LEU A 48 11.48 -24.22 -21.43
CA LEU A 48 11.94 -24.34 -22.81
C LEU A 48 13.17 -23.45 -23.04
N VAL A 49 14.23 -24.03 -23.62
CA VAL A 49 15.49 -23.33 -23.88
C VAL A 49 15.31 -22.33 -25.02
N THR A 50 15.76 -21.10 -24.78
CA THR A 50 15.74 -20.03 -25.77
C THR A 50 17.15 -19.57 -26.13
N ASN A 51 17.30 -18.94 -27.30
CA ASN A 51 18.50 -18.17 -27.64
C ASN A 51 18.50 -16.78 -26.95
N GLN A 52 19.51 -15.96 -27.24
CA GLN A 52 19.66 -14.61 -26.67
C GLN A 52 18.58 -13.62 -27.11
N TYR A 53 17.78 -13.95 -28.12
CA TYR A 53 16.67 -13.15 -28.63
C TYR A 53 15.30 -13.68 -28.18
N LEU A 54 15.29 -14.65 -27.25
CA LEU A 54 14.11 -15.35 -26.72
C LEU A 54 13.36 -16.20 -27.76
N GLN A 55 14.02 -16.59 -28.85
CA GLN A 55 13.48 -17.57 -29.79
C GLN A 55 13.70 -18.98 -29.25
N ALA A 56 12.75 -19.89 -29.50
CA ALA A 56 12.87 -21.29 -29.15
C ALA A 56 14.07 -21.93 -29.88
N LYS A 57 14.95 -22.57 -29.11
CA LYS A 57 16.19 -23.14 -29.64
C LYS A 57 15.89 -24.25 -30.66
N GLY A 58 16.47 -24.16 -31.85
CA GLY A 58 16.26 -25.08 -32.97
C GLY A 58 15.01 -24.81 -33.81
N TYR A 59 14.29 -23.72 -33.54
CA TYR A 59 13.10 -23.27 -34.27
C TYR A 59 13.18 -21.77 -34.63
N GLU A 60 14.40 -21.24 -34.73
CA GLU A 60 14.66 -19.83 -35.02
C GLU A 60 14.13 -19.41 -36.40
N ASP A 61 14.05 -20.34 -37.34
CA ASP A 61 13.51 -20.17 -38.70
C ASP A 61 11.98 -20.00 -38.74
N LYS A 62 11.29 -20.38 -37.65
CA LYS A 62 9.82 -20.38 -37.57
C LYS A 62 9.25 -19.23 -36.74
N SER A 63 10.10 -18.29 -36.31
CA SER A 63 9.69 -17.15 -35.49
C SER A 63 8.92 -17.56 -34.22
N ILE A 64 9.34 -18.66 -33.58
CA ILE A 64 8.75 -19.14 -32.33
C ILE A 64 9.49 -18.51 -31.16
N TYR A 65 8.75 -17.82 -30.29
CA TYR A 65 9.29 -17.16 -29.11
C TYR A 65 8.72 -17.77 -27.81
N VAL A 66 9.53 -17.76 -26.75
CA VAL A 66 9.11 -18.22 -25.42
C VAL A 66 9.43 -17.15 -24.39
N ALA A 67 8.49 -16.87 -23.49
CA ALA A 67 8.64 -15.90 -22.41
C ALA A 67 7.92 -16.36 -21.13
N GLY A 68 8.21 -15.70 -20.02
CA GLY A 68 7.63 -15.92 -18.71
C GLY A 68 8.14 -17.20 -18.05
N ASP A 69 7.27 -17.82 -17.25
CA ASP A 69 7.65 -18.99 -16.45
C ASP A 69 8.02 -20.21 -17.30
N ASP A 70 7.62 -20.24 -18.57
CA ASP A 70 7.94 -21.30 -19.51
C ASP A 70 9.32 -21.13 -20.16
N ALA A 71 9.88 -19.92 -20.17
CA ALA A 71 11.17 -19.65 -20.78
C ALA A 71 12.32 -20.04 -19.86
N ASN A 72 13.35 -20.68 -20.42
CA ASN A 72 14.66 -20.84 -19.80
C ASN A 72 15.62 -19.75 -20.32
N ALA A 73 15.20 -18.50 -20.20
CA ALA A 73 15.92 -17.34 -20.71
C ALA A 73 17.23 -17.12 -19.94
N THR A 74 18.34 -17.06 -20.66
CA THR A 74 19.68 -16.86 -20.10
C THR A 74 20.30 -15.65 -20.79
N GLU A 75 20.76 -14.67 -20.01
CA GLU A 75 21.53 -13.55 -20.55
C GLU A 75 22.85 -14.06 -21.14
N GLU A 76 23.33 -13.44 -22.22
CA GLU A 76 24.59 -13.82 -22.85
C GLU A 76 25.75 -13.74 -21.84
N GLY A 77 26.46 -14.87 -21.66
CA GLY A 77 27.55 -14.99 -20.68
C GLY A 77 27.12 -15.34 -19.25
N ALA A 78 25.82 -15.47 -18.96
CA ALA A 78 25.35 -15.96 -17.67
C ALA A 78 25.36 -17.49 -17.59
N GLU A 79 25.75 -18.05 -16.43
CA GLU A 79 25.76 -19.50 -16.21
C GLU A 79 24.36 -20.10 -15.97
N ARG A 80 23.38 -19.26 -15.62
CA ARG A 80 22.04 -19.71 -15.20
C ARG A 80 20.98 -18.81 -15.78
N ALA A 81 19.86 -19.43 -16.12
CA ALA A 81 18.66 -18.72 -16.52
C ALA A 81 18.08 -17.88 -15.38
N VAL A 82 17.38 -16.83 -15.78
CA VAL A 82 16.72 -15.89 -14.88
C VAL A 82 15.62 -16.61 -14.06
N PRO A 83 15.30 -16.12 -12.86
CA PRO A 83 14.24 -16.71 -12.03
C PRO A 83 12.85 -16.49 -12.64
N GLN A 84 11.94 -17.44 -12.40
CA GLN A 84 10.52 -17.37 -12.79
C GLN A 84 9.79 -16.32 -11.94
N THR A 85 9.78 -15.08 -12.42
CA THR A 85 9.15 -13.95 -11.73
C THR A 85 8.36 -13.09 -12.72
N ALA A 86 7.32 -12.43 -12.22
CA ALA A 86 6.53 -11.51 -13.02
C ALA A 86 7.38 -10.36 -13.62
N GLN A 87 8.43 -9.92 -12.90
CA GLN A 87 9.32 -8.88 -13.40
C GLN A 87 10.10 -9.33 -14.62
N GLU A 88 10.63 -10.55 -14.61
CA GLU A 88 11.35 -11.09 -15.77
C GLU A 88 10.39 -11.40 -16.92
N ALA A 89 9.19 -11.89 -16.64
CA ALA A 89 8.16 -12.05 -17.68
C ALA A 89 7.84 -10.73 -18.40
N GLU A 90 7.76 -9.61 -17.68
CA GLU A 90 7.57 -8.29 -18.29
C GLU A 90 8.78 -7.84 -19.12
N ASN A 91 10.01 -8.12 -18.67
CA ASN A 91 11.23 -7.79 -19.41
C ASN A 91 11.32 -8.62 -20.70
N GLU A 92 11.05 -9.92 -20.60
CA GLU A 92 11.02 -10.86 -21.72
C GLU A 92 9.93 -10.49 -22.73
N ALA A 93 8.75 -10.07 -22.29
CA ALA A 93 7.67 -9.63 -23.18
C ALA A 93 8.07 -8.42 -24.05
N ILE A 94 8.84 -7.47 -23.51
CA ILE A 94 9.35 -6.32 -24.28
C ILE A 94 10.33 -6.80 -25.36
N VAL A 95 11.20 -7.76 -25.03
CA VAL A 95 12.17 -8.34 -25.98
C VAL A 95 11.46 -9.13 -27.07
N VAL A 96 10.57 -10.06 -26.69
CA VAL A 96 9.80 -10.88 -27.64
C VAL A 96 8.97 -10.01 -28.58
N SER A 97 8.22 -9.04 -28.06
CA SER A 97 7.39 -8.16 -28.90
C SER A 97 8.21 -7.32 -29.89
N THR A 98 9.39 -6.84 -29.48
CA THR A 98 10.30 -6.09 -30.36
C THR A 98 10.86 -6.98 -31.47
N ASN A 99 11.31 -8.19 -31.11
CA ASN A 99 11.92 -9.12 -32.07
C ASN A 99 10.87 -9.69 -33.03
N MET A 100 9.66 -9.95 -32.55
CA MET A 100 8.53 -10.36 -33.37
C MET A 100 8.12 -9.27 -34.37
N ALA A 101 8.16 -7.99 -33.96
CA ALA A 101 7.93 -6.88 -34.89
C ALA A 101 9.03 -6.82 -35.97
N ALA A 102 10.29 -7.03 -35.60
CA ALA A 102 11.40 -7.09 -36.56
C ALA A 102 11.19 -8.21 -37.60
N ASP A 103 10.76 -9.40 -37.16
CA ASP A 103 10.40 -10.51 -38.05
C ASP A 103 9.28 -10.15 -39.03
N ILE A 104 8.23 -9.49 -38.55
CA ILE A 104 7.09 -9.06 -39.39
C ILE A 104 7.55 -8.03 -40.44
N GLU A 105 8.46 -7.14 -40.08
CA GLU A 105 9.01 -6.13 -40.98
C GLU A 105 10.10 -6.68 -41.92
N GLY A 106 10.52 -7.92 -41.75
CA GLY A 106 11.66 -8.51 -42.48
C GLY A 106 13.01 -7.91 -42.06
N SER A 107 13.05 -7.24 -40.91
CA SER A 107 14.26 -6.67 -40.32
C SER A 107 14.96 -7.71 -39.45
N GLN A 108 16.28 -7.81 -39.57
CA GLN A 108 17.11 -8.70 -38.73
C GLN A 108 17.73 -7.95 -37.55
N ASN A 109 17.18 -6.79 -37.18
CA ASN A 109 17.67 -5.98 -36.06
C ASN A 109 17.05 -6.42 -34.74
N TYR A 110 17.49 -7.58 -34.24
CA TYR A 110 16.98 -8.13 -32.98
C TYR A 110 17.58 -7.46 -31.75
N MET A 111 16.73 -7.25 -30.75
CA MET A 111 17.11 -6.84 -29.41
C MET A 111 17.50 -8.07 -28.57
N PRO A 112 18.73 -8.14 -28.05
CA PRO A 112 19.12 -9.21 -27.14
C PRO A 112 18.48 -9.03 -25.76
N PHE A 113 18.17 -10.16 -25.11
CA PHE A 113 17.69 -10.21 -23.74
C PHE A 113 18.80 -9.83 -22.76
N LYS A 114 18.48 -8.94 -21.82
CA LYS A 114 19.35 -8.56 -20.71
C LYS A 114 18.54 -8.58 -19.42
N ASP A 115 19.09 -9.19 -18.39
CA ASP A 115 18.45 -9.24 -17.08
C ASP A 115 18.40 -7.80 -16.50
N LYS A 116 17.19 -7.33 -16.24
CA LYS A 116 16.94 -6.02 -15.61
C LYS A 116 16.22 -6.21 -14.27
N ASN A 117 16.65 -7.22 -13.50
CA ASN A 117 16.13 -7.48 -12.17
C ASN A 117 16.43 -6.30 -11.22
N MET A 118 15.38 -5.70 -10.68
CA MET A 118 15.46 -4.56 -9.76
C MET A 118 15.51 -5.00 -8.29
N GLY A 119 15.52 -6.30 -8.04
CA GLY A 119 15.46 -6.93 -6.74
C GLY A 119 14.06 -7.43 -6.39
N PHE A 120 13.83 -7.76 -5.11
CA PHE A 120 12.59 -8.38 -4.67
C PHE A 120 12.04 -7.75 -3.39
N THR A 121 10.72 -7.82 -3.25
CA THR A 121 9.98 -7.37 -2.07
C THR A 121 9.09 -8.49 -1.56
N VAL A 122 9.16 -8.78 -0.25
CA VAL A 122 8.40 -9.85 0.41
C VAL A 122 7.68 -9.26 1.62
N SER A 123 6.39 -9.51 1.74
CA SER A 123 5.58 -9.12 2.89
C SER A 123 5.49 -10.23 3.93
N PHE A 124 5.50 -9.84 5.20
CA PHE A 124 5.21 -10.66 6.37
C PHE A 124 3.94 -10.11 7.04
N GLY A 125 2.79 -10.50 6.49
CA GLY A 125 1.52 -9.87 6.82
C GLY A 125 1.46 -8.41 6.33
N ALA A 126 0.58 -7.62 6.95
CA ALA A 126 0.30 -6.25 6.48
C ALA A 126 1.25 -5.16 7.01
N TYR A 127 2.00 -5.44 8.08
CA TYR A 127 2.74 -4.40 8.81
C TYR A 127 4.26 -4.50 8.67
N TYR A 128 4.76 -5.64 8.20
CA TYR A 128 6.19 -5.88 8.11
C TYR A 128 6.54 -6.47 6.74
N GLY A 129 7.65 -6.04 6.18
CA GLY A 129 8.18 -6.55 4.93
C GLY A 129 9.69 -6.54 4.93
N ILE A 130 10.26 -7.22 3.95
CA ILE A 130 11.67 -7.13 3.61
C ILE A 130 11.78 -6.83 2.12
N ALA A 131 12.78 -6.04 1.75
CA ALA A 131 13.07 -5.74 0.36
C ALA A 131 14.58 -5.78 0.15
N GLN A 132 14.99 -6.27 -1.01
CA GLN A 132 16.35 -6.08 -1.52
C GLN A 132 16.21 -5.35 -2.85
N VAL A 133 16.74 -4.13 -2.94
CA VAL A 133 16.55 -3.21 -4.08
C VAL A 133 17.85 -2.50 -4.42
N PHE A 134 17.94 -1.88 -5.61
CA PHE A 134 19.03 -1.00 -6.03
C PHE A 134 20.44 -1.61 -5.84
N GLY A 135 20.70 -2.75 -6.48
CA GLY A 135 22.03 -3.38 -6.42
C GLY A 135 22.36 -4.01 -5.07
N GLY A 136 21.35 -4.50 -4.35
CA GLY A 136 21.54 -5.34 -3.15
C GLY A 136 21.29 -4.66 -1.80
N LYS A 137 20.84 -3.40 -1.78
CA LYS A 137 20.48 -2.72 -0.52
C LYS A 137 19.28 -3.38 0.12
N ARG A 138 19.39 -3.70 1.41
CA ARG A 138 18.35 -4.39 2.19
C ARG A 138 17.55 -3.37 3.00
N VAL A 139 16.23 -3.41 2.84
CA VAL A 139 15.26 -2.59 3.57
C VAL A 139 14.31 -3.52 4.33
N ARG A 140 13.89 -3.13 5.54
CA ARG A 140 13.01 -3.93 6.39
C ARG A 140 11.93 -3.07 7.05
N GLY A 141 10.90 -3.73 7.56
CA GLY A 141 9.82 -3.08 8.29
C GLY A 141 8.80 -2.42 7.39
N TRP A 142 8.13 -1.40 7.92
CA TRP A 142 6.99 -0.74 7.26
C TRP A 142 7.38 -0.11 5.90
N ILE A 143 8.61 0.40 5.76
CA ILE A 143 9.12 0.97 4.50
C ILE A 143 9.18 -0.10 3.41
N ALA A 144 9.63 -1.32 3.74
CA ALA A 144 9.67 -2.42 2.78
C ALA A 144 8.26 -2.86 2.37
N THR A 145 7.27 -2.77 3.27
CA THR A 145 5.87 -3.01 2.91
C THR A 145 5.33 -1.95 1.94
N ILE A 146 5.67 -0.67 2.14
CA ILE A 146 5.33 0.39 1.17
C ILE A 146 5.96 0.10 -0.18
N MET A 147 7.25 -0.26 -0.21
CA MET A 147 7.93 -0.63 -1.45
C MET A 147 7.21 -1.81 -2.14
N LYS A 148 6.76 -2.81 -1.38
CA LYS A 148 5.97 -3.93 -1.93
C LYS A 148 4.68 -3.45 -2.60
N HIS A 149 3.92 -2.56 -1.96
CA HIS A 149 2.70 -2.03 -2.58
C HIS A 149 3.02 -1.15 -3.80
N PHE A 150 4.11 -0.39 -3.76
CA PHE A 150 4.56 0.42 -4.88
C PHE A 150 4.96 -0.45 -6.08
N THR A 151 5.67 -1.57 -5.88
CA THR A 151 5.96 -2.56 -6.93
C THR A 151 4.67 -3.06 -7.60
N ASN A 152 3.63 -3.36 -6.82
CA ASN A 152 2.36 -3.81 -7.37
C ASN A 152 1.62 -2.70 -8.15
N ILE A 153 1.69 -1.43 -7.70
CA ILE A 153 1.14 -0.29 -8.45
C ILE A 153 1.88 -0.09 -9.78
N MET A 154 3.22 -0.14 -9.75
CA MET A 154 4.05 -0.06 -10.95
C MET A 154 3.73 -1.18 -11.94
N TYR A 155 3.52 -2.41 -11.47
CA TYR A 155 3.06 -3.52 -12.29
C TYR A 155 1.75 -3.18 -13.02
N PHE A 156 0.73 -2.69 -12.31
CA PHE A 156 -0.54 -2.30 -12.94
C PHE A 156 -0.39 -1.14 -13.94
N MET A 157 0.54 -0.22 -13.70
CA MET A 157 0.88 0.84 -14.66
C MET A 157 1.54 0.27 -15.93
N ARG A 158 2.47 -0.69 -15.80
CA ARG A 158 3.17 -1.31 -16.95
C ARG A 158 2.20 -2.05 -17.86
N ILE A 159 1.23 -2.76 -17.30
CA ILE A 159 0.17 -3.42 -18.08
C ILE A 159 -0.96 -2.46 -18.49
N HIS A 160 -0.80 -1.14 -18.28
CA HIS A 160 -1.75 -0.09 -18.63
C HIS A 160 -3.17 -0.28 -18.04
N SER A 161 -3.27 -0.91 -16.87
CA SER A 161 -4.56 -1.15 -16.22
C SER A 161 -4.86 -0.17 -15.10
N GLY A 162 -5.41 0.99 -15.47
CA GLY A 162 -5.86 2.00 -14.50
C GLY A 162 -6.94 1.48 -13.54
N TYR A 163 -7.84 0.63 -14.02
CA TYR A 163 -8.89 0.03 -13.20
C TYR A 163 -8.31 -0.86 -12.08
N PHE A 164 -7.42 -1.81 -12.43
CA PHE A 164 -6.83 -2.69 -11.42
C PHE A 164 -5.90 -1.94 -10.48
N MET A 165 -5.18 -0.93 -10.97
CA MET A 165 -4.39 -0.04 -10.13
C MET A 165 -5.26 0.66 -9.08
N PHE A 166 -6.36 1.29 -9.49
CA PHE A 166 -7.25 2.00 -8.57
C PHE A 166 -7.95 1.04 -7.60
N LYS A 167 -8.40 -0.12 -8.09
CA LYS A 167 -8.98 -1.17 -7.26
C LYS A 167 -7.99 -1.65 -6.19
N TYR A 168 -6.75 -1.92 -6.57
CA TYR A 168 -5.69 -2.32 -5.65
C TYR A 168 -5.44 -1.25 -4.57
N ILE A 169 -5.34 0.02 -4.97
CA ILE A 169 -5.17 1.14 -4.03
C ILE A 169 -6.33 1.17 -3.03
N LEU A 170 -7.57 1.07 -3.51
CA LEU A 170 -8.75 1.08 -2.65
C LEU A 170 -8.79 -0.13 -1.70
N GLU A 171 -8.49 -1.33 -2.18
CA GLU A 171 -8.59 -2.56 -1.39
C GLU A 171 -7.49 -2.66 -0.33
N GLU A 172 -6.24 -2.37 -0.69
CA GLU A 172 -5.08 -2.53 0.19
C GLU A 172 -4.88 -1.37 1.16
N PHE A 173 -5.23 -0.14 0.77
CA PHE A 173 -5.00 1.02 1.64
C PHE A 173 -6.26 1.51 2.37
N PHE A 174 -7.44 1.39 1.76
CA PHE A 174 -8.65 2.06 2.27
C PHE A 174 -9.76 1.12 2.74
N ARG A 175 -9.92 -0.05 2.10
CA ARG A 175 -11.06 -0.96 2.33
C ARG A 175 -10.68 -2.22 3.10
N VAL A 176 -9.41 -2.40 3.44
CA VAL A 176 -8.96 -3.55 4.20
C VAL A 176 -9.68 -3.63 5.55
N LYS A 177 -10.04 -4.85 5.96
CA LYS A 177 -10.67 -5.08 7.25
C LYS A 177 -9.62 -5.14 8.36
N ASN A 178 -10.03 -4.74 9.56
CA ASN A 178 -9.23 -4.87 10.79
C ASN A 178 -7.89 -4.12 10.78
N GLY A 179 -7.79 -3.00 10.05
CA GLY A 179 -6.60 -2.16 10.05
C GLY A 179 -5.35 -2.84 9.49
N ARG A 180 -5.49 -3.94 8.74
CA ARG A 180 -4.39 -4.70 8.13
C ARG A 180 -3.77 -3.96 6.94
N THR A 181 -3.42 -2.70 7.12
CA THR A 181 -2.72 -1.87 6.14
C THR A 181 -1.44 -1.34 6.78
N VAL A 182 -0.53 -0.84 5.95
CA VAL A 182 0.68 -0.13 6.42
C VAL A 182 0.33 1.03 7.37
N PHE A 183 -0.82 1.68 7.16
CA PHE A 183 -1.26 2.84 7.94
C PHE A 183 -2.19 2.47 9.10
N GLY A 184 -2.40 1.19 9.35
CA GLY A 184 -3.28 0.72 10.42
C GLY A 184 -4.73 1.16 10.23
N TYR A 185 -5.37 1.53 11.35
CA TYR A 185 -6.78 1.96 11.38
C TYR A 185 -7.01 3.39 10.87
N ASN A 186 -5.96 4.14 10.52
CA ASN A 186 -6.11 5.53 10.06
C ASN A 186 -6.73 5.62 8.67
N THR A 187 -6.38 4.69 7.77
CA THR A 187 -6.88 4.69 6.39
C THR A 187 -7.99 3.67 6.14
N SER A 188 -8.08 2.62 6.98
CA SER A 188 -8.97 1.48 6.77
C SER A 188 -10.42 1.67 7.29
N LYS A 189 -10.79 2.87 7.74
CA LYS A 189 -12.13 3.17 8.28
C LYS A 189 -13.10 3.47 7.13
N ARG A 190 -14.29 2.85 7.15
CA ARG A 190 -15.35 3.05 6.13
C ARG A 190 -15.83 4.51 6.02
N SER A 191 -15.86 5.23 7.13
CA SER A 191 -16.00 6.69 7.11
C SER A 191 -14.60 7.24 6.82
N ASN A 192 -14.37 7.70 5.59
CA ASN A 192 -13.05 8.14 5.13
C ASN A 192 -12.72 9.52 5.70
N VAL A 193 -12.61 9.58 7.03
CA VAL A 193 -12.26 10.76 7.83
C VAL A 193 -10.89 11.33 7.42
N LEU A 194 -10.08 10.56 6.68
CA LEU A 194 -8.84 11.05 6.07
C LEU A 194 -9.05 12.31 5.23
N TRP A 195 -10.15 12.38 4.46
CA TRP A 195 -10.43 13.54 3.62
C TRP A 195 -10.78 14.80 4.40
N SER A 196 -11.09 14.68 5.69
CA SER A 196 -11.26 15.83 6.58
C SER A 196 -9.93 16.38 7.10
N VAL A 197 -8.80 15.68 6.94
CA VAL A 197 -7.49 16.11 7.44
C VAL A 197 -6.96 17.36 6.72
N PRO A 198 -6.97 17.47 5.37
CA PRO A 198 -6.57 18.70 4.70
C PRO A 198 -7.42 19.89 5.13
N LEU A 199 -8.74 19.68 5.22
CA LEU A 199 -9.68 20.69 5.70
C LEU A 199 -9.35 21.09 7.15
N ARG A 200 -9.00 20.14 8.01
CA ARG A 200 -8.62 20.36 9.42
C ARG A 200 -7.35 21.21 9.53
N LEU A 201 -6.32 20.84 8.78
CA LEU A 201 -5.03 21.54 8.79
C LEU A 201 -5.19 22.97 8.27
N PHE A 202 -5.92 23.14 7.16
CA PHE A 202 -6.22 24.45 6.62
C PHE A 202 -7.02 25.31 7.61
N PHE A 203 -8.13 24.78 8.13
CA PHE A 203 -9.01 25.54 9.01
C PHE A 203 -8.35 25.89 10.35
N GLY A 204 -7.63 24.93 10.95
CA GLY A 204 -6.88 25.17 12.18
C GLY A 204 -5.78 26.21 12.00
N LEU A 205 -5.05 26.18 10.87
CA LEU A 205 -4.05 27.19 10.54
C LEU A 205 -4.69 28.56 10.30
N ALA A 206 -5.80 28.61 9.57
CA ALA A 206 -6.51 29.84 9.27
C ALA A 206 -6.98 30.54 10.56
N LEU A 207 -7.61 29.79 11.49
CA LEU A 207 -8.00 30.32 12.80
C LEU A 207 -6.80 30.74 13.65
N PHE A 208 -5.70 29.99 13.61
CA PHE A 208 -4.50 30.34 14.36
C PHE A 208 -3.87 31.65 13.88
N LEU A 209 -3.75 31.84 12.56
CA LEU A 209 -3.21 33.06 11.97
C LEU A 209 -4.13 34.26 12.19
N ASP A 210 -5.45 34.05 12.13
CA ASP A 210 -6.45 35.08 12.39
C ASP A 210 -6.39 35.58 13.83
N GLY A 211 -6.35 34.66 14.80
CA GLY A 211 -6.19 35.02 16.21
C GLY A 211 -4.88 35.73 16.51
N MET A 212 -3.79 35.34 15.85
CA MET A 212 -2.51 36.05 15.92
C MET A 212 -2.59 37.47 15.33
N ALA A 213 -3.32 37.66 14.24
CA ALA A 213 -3.54 38.98 13.64
C ALA A 213 -4.33 39.89 14.58
N ASN A 214 -5.40 39.36 15.18
CA ASN A 214 -6.25 40.05 16.15
C ASN A 214 -5.46 40.50 17.39
N ILE A 215 -4.63 39.62 17.98
CA ILE A 215 -3.75 39.97 19.12
C ILE A 215 -2.79 41.12 18.79
N ASN A 216 -2.30 41.20 17.55
CA ASN A 216 -1.34 42.21 17.12
C ASN A 216 -2.00 43.46 16.48
N ASN A 217 -3.32 43.58 16.56
CA ASN A 217 -4.11 44.66 15.93
C ASN A 217 -3.92 44.77 14.40
N TYR A 218 -3.66 43.64 13.73
CA TYR A 218 -3.73 43.55 12.28
C TYR A 218 -5.18 43.25 11.82
N VAL A 219 -5.47 43.49 10.54
CA VAL A 219 -6.80 43.21 9.96
C VAL A 219 -7.11 41.72 10.08
N SER A 220 -8.10 41.41 10.92
CA SER A 220 -8.67 40.07 11.06
C SER A 220 -9.64 39.78 9.92
N PHE A 221 -9.61 38.55 9.40
CA PHE A 221 -10.43 38.13 8.27
C PHE A 221 -11.56 37.16 8.69
N LEU A 222 -11.38 36.39 9.77
CA LEU A 222 -12.39 35.44 10.23
C LEU A 222 -13.18 35.98 11.42
N VAL A 223 -12.56 36.51 12.47
CA VAL A 223 -13.29 36.99 13.66
C VAL A 223 -13.21 38.50 13.83
N THR A 224 -14.37 39.14 13.89
CA THR A 224 -14.56 40.59 14.01
C THR A 224 -13.90 41.16 15.27
N ASP A 225 -13.24 42.32 15.12
CA ASP A 225 -12.51 43.18 16.08
C ASP A 225 -12.95 43.10 17.56
N HIS A 226 -12.63 41.99 18.21
CA HIS A 226 -12.79 41.81 19.65
C HIS A 226 -11.44 41.41 20.27
N PRO A 227 -10.76 42.33 20.98
CA PRO A 227 -9.40 42.09 21.49
C PRO A 227 -9.31 40.94 22.51
N GLY A 228 -10.43 40.49 23.08
CA GLY A 228 -10.49 39.33 23.97
C GLY A 228 -10.64 37.96 23.28
N LEU A 229 -11.02 37.93 22.00
CA LEU A 229 -11.31 36.67 21.28
C LEU A 229 -10.09 36.10 20.54
N GLY A 230 -9.10 36.93 20.18
CA GLY A 230 -7.90 36.46 19.47
C GLY A 230 -7.11 35.36 20.22
N ILE A 231 -7.04 35.42 21.55
CA ILE A 231 -6.41 34.36 22.37
C ILE A 231 -7.18 33.03 22.24
N VAL A 232 -8.52 33.10 22.24
CA VAL A 232 -9.38 31.92 22.11
C VAL A 232 -9.22 31.30 20.72
N GLU A 233 -9.14 32.11 19.66
CA GLU A 233 -8.90 31.65 18.29
C GLU A 233 -7.55 30.97 18.12
N VAL A 234 -6.48 31.51 18.69
CA VAL A 234 -5.15 30.88 18.67
C VAL A 234 -5.20 29.50 19.34
N ILE A 235 -5.87 29.38 20.49
CA ILE A 235 -6.03 28.11 21.20
C ILE A 235 -6.85 27.12 20.36
N LEU A 236 -8.01 27.53 19.85
CA LEU A 236 -8.89 26.67 19.05
C LEU A 236 -8.24 26.26 17.73
N GLY A 237 -7.57 27.18 17.06
CA GLY A 237 -6.81 26.93 15.83
C GLY A 237 -5.70 25.91 16.06
N GLY A 238 -4.93 26.05 17.15
CA GLY A 238 -3.92 25.07 17.54
C GLY A 238 -4.51 23.68 17.85
N LEU A 239 -5.59 23.62 18.64
CA LEU A 239 -6.29 22.37 18.97
C LEU A 239 -6.80 21.65 17.71
N ILE A 240 -7.43 22.39 16.79
CA ILE A 240 -7.92 21.85 15.52
C ILE A 240 -6.75 21.38 14.65
N PHE A 241 -5.71 22.19 14.49
CA PHE A 241 -4.56 21.90 13.65
C PHE A 241 -3.84 20.59 14.06
N PHE A 242 -3.42 20.52 15.33
CA PHE A 242 -2.77 19.33 15.89
C PHE A 242 -3.73 18.15 16.09
N GLY A 243 -5.03 18.40 16.00
CA GLY A 243 -6.06 17.38 16.11
C GLY A 243 -6.26 16.89 17.54
N LEU A 244 -6.18 17.79 18.53
CA LEU A 244 -6.43 17.52 19.95
C LEU A 244 -7.80 18.09 20.35
N PHE A 245 -8.66 17.27 20.95
CA PHE A 245 -10.05 17.62 21.28
C PHE A 245 -10.84 18.17 20.11
N THR A 246 -10.64 17.64 18.90
CA THR A 246 -11.20 18.22 17.67
C THR A 246 -12.71 18.40 17.71
N TRP A 247 -13.44 17.45 18.29
CA TRP A 247 -14.90 17.56 18.43
C TRP A 247 -15.31 18.75 19.32
N LEU A 248 -14.64 18.93 20.47
CA LEU A 248 -14.92 20.03 21.41
C LEU A 248 -14.47 21.38 20.86
N ALA A 249 -13.31 21.44 20.21
CA ALA A 249 -12.79 22.66 19.61
C ALA A 249 -13.71 23.16 18.49
N ASN A 250 -14.19 22.27 17.62
CA ASN A 250 -15.16 22.64 16.58
C ASN A 250 -16.52 23.00 17.15
N LEU A 251 -16.98 22.36 18.24
CA LEU A 251 -18.19 22.78 18.95
C LEU A 251 -18.04 24.20 19.52
N ALA A 252 -16.88 24.54 20.10
CA ALA A 252 -16.60 25.88 20.60
C ALA A 252 -16.62 26.92 19.46
N VAL A 253 -16.06 26.59 18.28
CA VAL A 253 -16.16 27.45 17.08
C VAL A 253 -17.61 27.68 16.67
N ILE A 254 -18.45 26.64 16.68
CA ILE A 254 -19.89 26.78 16.39
C ILE A 254 -20.56 27.69 17.42
N CYS A 255 -20.26 27.54 18.70
CA CYS A 255 -20.78 28.43 19.74
C CYS A 255 -20.32 29.88 19.52
N LEU A 256 -19.04 30.13 19.27
CA LEU A 256 -18.50 31.46 18.98
C LEU A 256 -19.20 32.10 17.78
N PHE A 257 -19.47 31.31 16.73
CA PHE A 257 -20.22 31.76 15.57
C PHE A 257 -21.60 32.32 15.95
N PHE A 258 -22.36 31.59 16.78
CA PHE A 258 -23.70 32.02 17.23
C PHE A 258 -23.68 33.14 18.28
N PHE A 259 -22.61 33.27 19.09
CA PHE A 259 -22.52 34.27 20.16
C PHE A 259 -21.86 35.59 19.75
N GLY A 260 -21.11 35.65 18.63
CA GLY A 260 -20.34 36.87 18.31
C GLY A 260 -19.95 37.07 16.85
N MET A 261 -20.36 36.23 15.89
CA MET A 261 -19.88 36.32 14.51
C MET A 261 -20.96 36.11 13.44
N LEU A 262 -22.04 36.87 13.50
CA LEU A 262 -23.06 36.90 12.44
C LEU A 262 -22.60 37.77 11.27
N THR A 263 -21.65 37.27 10.46
CA THR A 263 -21.33 37.85 9.14
C THR A 263 -21.49 36.82 8.04
N TRP A 264 -22.08 37.22 6.91
CA TRP A 264 -22.30 36.32 5.78
C TRP A 264 -21.00 35.69 5.27
N THR A 265 -19.89 36.45 5.34
CA THR A 265 -18.55 36.05 4.91
C THR A 265 -17.94 34.93 5.75
N THR A 266 -18.39 34.72 7.00
CA THR A 266 -17.83 33.73 7.93
C THR A 266 -18.71 32.48 8.08
N THR A 267 -19.89 32.46 7.45
CA THR A 267 -20.84 31.33 7.50
C THR A 267 -20.23 30.00 7.06
N TRP A 268 -19.24 30.02 6.15
CA TRP A 268 -18.56 28.80 5.71
C TRP A 268 -17.84 28.08 6.86
N THR A 269 -17.39 28.81 7.88
CA THR A 269 -16.70 28.25 9.06
C THR A 269 -17.60 27.30 9.86
N LEU A 270 -18.91 27.55 9.88
CA LEU A 270 -19.91 26.68 10.50
C LEU A 270 -19.94 25.30 9.82
N PHE A 271 -20.01 25.28 8.49
CA PHE A 271 -20.04 24.03 7.71
C PHE A 271 -18.73 23.25 7.85
N VAL A 272 -17.60 23.96 7.90
CA VAL A 272 -16.29 23.35 8.14
C VAL A 272 -16.21 22.76 9.53
N ALA A 273 -16.63 23.50 10.57
CA ALA A 273 -16.63 23.00 11.94
C ALA A 273 -17.49 21.73 12.08
N ILE A 274 -18.71 21.72 11.50
CA ILE A 274 -19.59 20.54 11.48
C ILE A 274 -18.91 19.36 10.75
N ALA A 275 -18.28 19.60 9.61
CA ALA A 275 -17.59 18.55 8.86
C ALA A 275 -16.42 17.94 9.67
N LEU A 276 -15.67 18.78 10.41
CA LEU A 276 -14.54 18.35 11.24
C LEU A 276 -14.96 17.60 12.52
N MET A 277 -16.21 17.77 12.97
CA MET A 277 -16.78 16.99 14.08
C MET A 277 -16.93 15.49 13.75
N ASN A 278 -16.81 15.07 12.49
CA ASN A 278 -16.82 13.66 12.08
C ASN A 278 -15.52 12.89 12.48
N GLY A 279 -14.85 13.31 13.56
CA GLY A 279 -13.68 12.64 14.13
C GLY A 279 -12.37 12.95 13.41
N ALA A 280 -12.24 14.13 12.79
CA ALA A 280 -11.05 14.54 12.04
C ALA A 280 -9.73 14.42 12.85
N GLY A 281 -9.76 14.59 14.17
CA GLY A 281 -8.58 14.42 15.03
C GLY A 281 -8.13 12.97 15.19
N ARG A 282 -9.03 11.99 14.98
CA ARG A 282 -8.69 10.56 15.09
C ARG A 282 -7.92 10.03 13.88
N SER A 283 -7.71 10.86 12.85
CA SER A 283 -6.93 10.54 11.66
C SER A 283 -5.74 11.50 11.58
N PHE A 284 -4.51 10.99 11.72
CA PHE A 284 -3.29 11.82 11.72
C PHE A 284 -3.37 13.04 12.67
N GLY A 285 -3.86 12.86 13.89
CA GLY A 285 -3.96 13.90 14.92
C GLY A 285 -3.78 13.33 16.33
N LEU A 286 -3.62 14.20 17.32
CA LEU A 286 -3.36 13.81 18.70
C LEU A 286 -4.52 13.03 19.35
N ASP A 287 -5.76 13.25 18.91
CA ASP A 287 -6.94 12.51 19.34
C ASP A 287 -6.83 11.00 19.06
N TYR A 288 -6.00 10.58 18.10
CA TYR A 288 -5.70 9.16 17.87
C TYR A 288 -5.11 8.48 19.12
N TRP A 289 -4.27 9.20 19.87
CA TRP A 289 -3.60 8.71 21.07
C TRP A 289 -4.37 9.09 22.33
N PHE A 290 -4.85 10.34 22.37
CA PHE A 290 -5.46 10.92 23.55
C PHE A 290 -6.86 10.35 23.83
N VAL A 291 -7.72 10.17 22.83
CA VAL A 291 -9.09 9.69 23.04
C VAL A 291 -9.12 8.25 23.59
N PRO A 292 -8.36 7.27 23.05
CA PRO A 292 -8.29 5.95 23.66
C PRO A 292 -7.68 5.96 25.06
N TRP A 293 -6.69 6.81 25.32
CA TRP A 293 -6.14 6.99 26.67
C TRP A 293 -7.22 7.49 27.64
N LEU A 294 -7.96 8.54 27.27
CA LEU A 294 -9.05 9.10 28.07
C LEU A 294 -10.16 8.05 28.31
N GLN A 295 -10.53 7.29 27.29
CA GLN A 295 -11.49 6.19 27.44
C GLN A 295 -10.99 5.10 28.41
N ARG A 296 -9.70 4.78 28.40
CA ARG A 296 -9.14 3.78 29.33
C ARG A 296 -9.03 4.30 30.75
N THR A 297 -8.72 5.58 30.96
CA THR A 297 -8.57 6.18 32.29
C THR A 297 -9.94 6.49 32.91
N TRP A 298 -10.78 7.24 32.22
CA TRP A 298 -12.10 7.65 32.71
C TRP A 298 -13.20 6.61 32.48
N GLY A 299 -13.13 5.83 31.39
CA GLY A 299 -14.11 4.79 31.13
C GLY A 299 -14.10 3.70 32.20
N LYS A 300 -12.92 3.35 32.72
CA LYS A 300 -12.80 2.43 33.87
C LYS A 300 -13.44 3.00 35.14
N ALA A 301 -13.31 4.31 35.37
CA ALA A 301 -13.88 4.97 36.53
C ALA A 301 -15.42 5.00 36.51
N ARG A 302 -16.02 5.16 35.32
CA ARG A 302 -17.49 5.26 35.17
C ARG A 302 -18.20 3.94 34.87
N TYR A 303 -17.58 3.06 34.09
CA TYR A 303 -18.21 1.82 33.59
C TYR A 303 -17.59 0.54 34.15
N GLY A 304 -16.53 0.64 34.96
CA GLY A 304 -15.81 -0.51 35.50
C GLY A 304 -14.95 -1.24 34.46
N VAL A 305 -14.34 -2.35 34.87
CA VAL A 305 -13.57 -3.22 33.96
C VAL A 305 -14.51 -4.29 33.42
N PRO A 306 -14.74 -4.35 32.09
CA PRO A 306 -15.59 -5.40 31.52
C PRO A 306 -14.97 -6.77 31.80
N GLN A 307 -15.70 -7.64 32.50
CA GLN A 307 -15.34 -9.03 32.70
C GLN A 307 -16.14 -9.92 31.73
N SER A 308 -15.47 -10.93 31.19
CA SER A 308 -16.12 -12.00 30.43
C SER A 308 -17.14 -12.71 31.33
N ILE A 309 -18.37 -12.89 30.83
CA ILE A 309 -19.42 -13.66 31.51
C ILE A 309 -19.01 -15.14 31.62
N TYR A 310 -18.20 -15.62 30.69
CA TYR A 310 -17.63 -16.96 30.73
C TYR A 310 -16.31 -16.90 31.49
N LYS A 311 -16.32 -17.44 32.72
CA LYS A 311 -15.09 -17.77 33.45
C LYS A 311 -14.49 -19.05 32.85
N LYS A 312 -13.20 -19.02 32.56
CA LYS A 312 -12.40 -20.23 32.30
C LYS A 312 -12.31 -21.06 33.57
#